data_AF-A0A4Y2S3F3-F1
#
_entry.id   AF-A0A4Y2S3F3-F1
#
_cell.length_a   1.000
_cell.length_b   1.000
_cell.length_c   1.000
_cell.angle_alpha   90.00
_cell.angle_beta   90.00
_cell.angle_gamma   90.00
#
_symmetry.space_group_name_H-M   'P 1'
#
loop_
_entity.id
_entity.type
_entity.pdbx_description
1 polymer ?
#
loop_
_entity_poly.entity_id
_entity_poly.type
_entity_poly.pdbx_seq_one_letter_code
_entity_poly.pdbx_strand_id
1 'polypeptide(L)'
;MYSIEQRVFLVLEYHRLERSPRQQGAVFKNDLMFQKDPMQKPFARLFAKFERTGSVHDNRVGNVGPRQTVATFSEVTKVSGIIQQNPRNTASRIASETGFKRSSTQKILRNSRWMFPCEIQSH
;
A
#
# COMPACT_ATOMS: atom_id res chain seq x y z
N MET A 1 -3.32 16.28 -10.77
CA MET A 1 -3.19 14.84 -11.03
C MET A 1 -4.54 14.34 -11.50
N TYR A 2 -4.61 13.45 -12.50
CA TYR A 2 -5.90 12.92 -12.96
C TYR A 2 -6.50 11.91 -11.96
N SER A 3 -7.81 11.92 -11.83
CA SER A 3 -8.57 10.93 -11.06
C SER A 3 -8.37 9.53 -11.64
N ILE A 4 -8.80 8.51 -10.90
CA ILE A 4 -8.77 7.13 -11.40
C ILE A 4 -9.70 6.97 -12.60
N GLU A 5 -10.88 7.58 -12.56
CA GLU A 5 -11.88 7.56 -13.64
C GLU A 5 -11.32 8.16 -14.93
N GLN A 6 -10.70 9.34 -14.83
CA GLN A 6 -10.05 10.00 -15.97
C GLN A 6 -8.96 9.10 -16.57
N ARG A 7 -8.18 8.40 -15.76
CA ARG A 7 -7.12 7.48 -16.24
C ARG A 7 -7.66 6.22 -16.89
N VAL A 8 -8.75 5.65 -16.35
CA VAL A 8 -9.44 4.52 -16.98
C VAL A 8 -9.98 4.95 -18.34
N PHE A 9 -10.68 6.07 -18.40
CA PHE A 9 -11.24 6.62 -19.63
C PHE A 9 -10.17 6.81 -20.71
N LEU A 10 -9.02 7.40 -20.34
CA LEU A 10 -7.89 7.60 -21.25
C LEU A 10 -7.36 6.29 -21.84
N VAL A 11 -7.23 5.24 -21.02
CA VAL A 11 -6.75 3.93 -21.48
C VAL A 11 -7.75 3.26 -22.41
N LEU A 12 -9.05 3.35 -22.12
CA LEU A 12 -10.10 2.82 -22.99
C LEU A 12 -10.06 3.49 -24.37
N GLU A 13 -10.06 4.82 -24.42
CA GLU A 13 -10.06 5.52 -25.70
C GLU A 13 -8.73 5.43 -26.44
N TYR A 14 -7.62 5.24 -25.73
CA TYR A 14 -6.34 4.94 -26.36
C TYR A 14 -6.39 3.66 -27.20
N HIS A 15 -7.02 2.62 -26.67
CA HIS A 15 -7.19 1.34 -27.38
C HIS A 15 -8.24 1.43 -28.48
N ARG A 16 -9.35 2.13 -28.26
CA ARG A 16 -10.41 2.33 -29.26
C ARG A 16 -9.92 3.07 -30.51
N LEU A 17 -9.02 4.04 -30.33
CA LEU A 17 -8.47 4.87 -31.42
C LEU A 17 -7.22 4.27 -32.08
N GLU A 18 -6.98 2.97 -31.92
CA GLU A 18 -5.82 2.25 -32.46
C GLU A 18 -4.47 2.94 -32.18
N ARG A 19 -4.34 3.57 -31.00
CA ARG A 19 -3.11 4.29 -30.61
C ARG A 19 -2.78 5.52 -31.47
N SER A 20 -3.71 6.05 -32.26
CA SER A 20 -3.49 7.21 -33.14
C SER A 20 -3.35 8.53 -32.35
N PRO A 21 -2.15 9.16 -32.29
CA PRO A 21 -1.93 10.33 -31.45
C PRO A 21 -2.74 11.56 -31.88
N ARG A 22 -3.03 11.71 -33.19
CA ARG A 22 -3.80 12.85 -33.73
C ARG A 22 -5.27 12.79 -33.33
N GLN A 23 -5.88 11.60 -33.42
CA GLN A 23 -7.28 11.41 -33.07
C GLN A 23 -7.49 11.53 -31.55
N GLN A 24 -6.53 11.01 -30.77
CA GLN A 24 -6.51 11.14 -29.31
C GLN A 24 -6.52 12.61 -28.87
N GLY A 25 -5.68 13.47 -29.47
CA GLY A 25 -5.60 14.88 -29.09
C GLY A 25 -6.91 15.62 -29.35
N ALA A 26 -7.59 15.31 -30.46
CA ALA A 26 -8.87 15.91 -30.79
C ALA A 26 -10.00 15.48 -29.84
N VAL A 27 -10.09 14.18 -29.51
CA VAL A 27 -11.11 13.65 -28.60
C VAL A 27 -10.91 14.21 -27.19
N PHE A 28 -9.69 14.15 -26.68
CA PHE A 28 -9.43 14.54 -25.29
C PHE A 28 -9.41 16.05 -25.07
N LYS A 29 -9.17 16.86 -26.11
CA LYS A 29 -9.28 18.32 -26.03
C LYS A 29 -10.74 18.80 -25.98
N ASN A 30 -11.64 18.05 -26.60
CA ASN A 30 -13.07 18.38 -26.63
C ASN A 30 -13.84 17.78 -25.44
N ASP A 31 -13.21 16.89 -24.67
CA ASP A 31 -13.83 16.26 -23.51
C ASP A 31 -13.74 17.17 -22.28
N LEU A 32 -14.92 17.51 -21.74
CA LEU A 32 -15.11 18.33 -20.54
C LEU A 32 -14.45 17.75 -19.29
N MET A 33 -14.09 16.45 -19.30
CA MET A 33 -13.32 15.83 -18.23
C MET A 33 -11.90 16.38 -18.08
N PHE A 34 -11.35 17.07 -19.09
CA PHE A 34 -9.96 17.52 -19.10
C PHE A 34 -9.86 19.05 -19.23
N GLN A 35 -9.70 19.76 -18.11
CA GLN A 35 -9.50 21.23 -18.11
C GLN A 35 -8.17 21.68 -18.74
N LYS A 36 -7.24 20.76 -19.04
CA LYS A 36 -5.92 21.04 -19.63
C LYS A 36 -5.61 20.01 -20.69
N ASP A 37 -4.83 20.42 -21.69
CA ASP A 37 -4.36 19.55 -22.77
C ASP A 37 -3.78 18.25 -22.19
N PRO A 38 -4.47 17.12 -22.43
CA PRO A 38 -4.10 15.82 -21.93
C PRO A 38 -3.09 15.12 -22.86
N MET A 39 -2.38 15.81 -23.75
CA MET A 39 -1.31 15.21 -24.56
C MET A 39 0.09 15.63 -24.09
N GLN A 40 0.33 15.58 -22.78
CA GLN A 40 1.65 15.92 -22.21
C GLN A 40 2.47 14.67 -21.86
N LYS A 41 3.77 14.83 -21.56
CA LYS A 41 4.68 13.77 -21.07
C LYS A 41 4.09 12.79 -20.02
N PRO A 42 3.16 13.19 -19.11
CA PRO A 42 2.50 12.26 -18.19
C PRO A 42 1.68 11.14 -18.86
N PHE A 43 1.20 11.32 -20.09
CA PHE A 43 0.29 10.39 -20.78
C PHE A 43 0.99 9.19 -21.38
N ALA A 44 2.09 9.44 -22.11
CA ALA A 44 2.96 8.36 -22.60
C ALA A 44 3.41 7.44 -21.46
N ARG A 45 3.63 8.00 -20.27
CA ARG A 45 3.97 7.24 -19.06
C ARG A 45 2.81 6.38 -18.54
N LEU A 46 1.58 6.89 -18.59
CA LEU A 46 0.39 6.14 -18.17
C LEU A 46 0.18 4.92 -19.07
N PHE A 47 0.24 5.10 -20.39
CA PHE A 47 0.09 4.01 -21.35
C PHE A 47 1.21 2.99 -21.25
N ALA A 48 2.48 3.43 -21.22
CA ALA A 48 3.61 2.52 -21.07
C ALA A 48 3.54 1.72 -19.76
N LYS A 49 3.04 2.33 -18.67
CA LYS A 49 2.81 1.62 -17.42
C LYS A 49 1.69 0.59 -17.57
N PHE A 50 0.57 0.97 -18.17
CA PHE A 50 -0.57 0.08 -18.37
C PHE A 50 -0.19 -1.12 -19.24
N GLU A 51 0.54 -0.93 -20.33
CA GLU A 51 1.05 -2.03 -21.16
C GLU A 51 1.99 -2.96 -20.37
N ARG A 52 2.76 -2.42 -19.42
CA ARG A 52 3.68 -3.20 -18.60
C ARG A 52 3.01 -3.95 -17.44
N THR A 53 2.01 -3.35 -16.78
CA THR A 53 1.47 -3.86 -15.50
C THR A 53 -0.04 -4.09 -15.50
N GLY A 54 -0.76 -3.74 -16.56
CA GLY A 54 -2.22 -3.76 -16.61
C GLY A 54 -2.92 -2.81 -15.65
N SER A 55 -2.20 -1.84 -15.06
CA SER A 55 -2.71 -1.00 -13.97
C SER A 55 -2.65 0.49 -14.30
N VAL A 56 -3.79 1.15 -14.12
CA VAL A 56 -3.96 2.61 -14.24
C VAL A 56 -3.79 3.36 -12.91
N HIS A 57 -3.54 2.63 -11.82
CA HIS A 57 -3.39 3.21 -10.48
C HIS A 57 -2.15 4.13 -10.44
N ASP A 58 -2.12 5.14 -9.55
CA ASP A 58 -0.89 5.95 -9.41
C ASP A 58 -0.10 5.40 -8.24
N ASN A 59 1.13 4.96 -8.51
CA ASN A 59 1.99 4.39 -7.48
C ASN A 59 2.55 5.48 -6.54
N ARG A 60 2.36 6.78 -6.86
CA ARG A 60 2.79 7.89 -5.98
C ARG A 60 2.03 7.94 -4.65
N VAL A 61 0.83 7.36 -4.58
CA VAL A 61 0.05 7.26 -3.32
C VAL A 61 0.67 6.20 -2.37
N GLY A 62 1.60 5.39 -2.87
CA GLY A 62 2.28 4.31 -2.14
C GLY A 62 3.72 4.60 -1.72
N ASN A 63 4.16 5.86 -1.68
CA ASN A 63 5.45 6.22 -1.05
C ASN A 63 5.40 6.15 0.49
N VAL A 64 4.26 5.75 1.08
CA VAL A 64 4.28 5.04 2.36
C VAL A 64 4.76 3.63 2.07
N GLY A 65 6.09 3.47 1.93
CA GLY A 65 6.69 2.15 1.94
C GLY A 65 6.13 1.35 3.12
N PRO A 66 6.02 0.01 3.01
CA PRO A 66 5.58 -0.80 4.12
C PRO A 66 6.34 -0.35 5.36
N ARG A 67 5.63 -0.03 6.45
CA ARG A 67 6.28 0.22 7.74
C ARG A 67 7.21 -0.97 7.93
N GLN A 68 8.52 -0.75 7.80
CA GLN A 68 9.51 -1.79 8.07
C GLN A 68 9.30 -2.12 9.53
N THR A 69 8.47 -3.14 9.76
CA THR A 69 8.37 -3.75 11.06
C THR A 69 9.72 -4.43 11.18
N VAL A 70 10.59 -3.82 11.98
CA VAL A 70 11.96 -4.28 12.26
C VAL A 70 11.97 -5.73 12.77
N ALA A 71 10.79 -6.29 13.12
CA ALA A 71 10.63 -7.68 13.44
C ALA A 71 10.57 -8.55 12.18
N THR A 72 11.63 -9.33 11.99
CA THR A 72 11.66 -10.47 11.07
C THR A 72 10.57 -11.48 11.44
N PHE A 73 10.12 -12.28 10.47
CA PHE A 73 9.09 -13.31 10.70
C PHE A 73 9.46 -14.24 11.87
N SER A 74 10.74 -14.62 11.96
CA SER A 74 11.28 -15.43 13.07
C SER A 74 11.06 -14.78 14.45
N GLU A 75 11.24 -13.47 14.57
CA GLU A 75 11.04 -12.74 15.82
C GLU A 75 9.55 -12.66 16.19
N VAL A 76 8.68 -12.51 15.20
CA VAL A 76 7.21 -12.56 15.40
C VAL A 76 6.78 -13.95 15.85
N THR A 77 7.30 -15.02 15.24
CA THR A 77 6.98 -16.41 15.61
C THR A 77 7.40 -16.74 17.05
N LYS A 78 8.58 -16.29 17.48
CA LYS A 78 9.05 -16.48 18.86
C LYS A 78 8.15 -15.79 19.87
N VAL A 79 7.80 -14.52 19.61
CA VAL A 79 6.88 -13.75 20.45
C VAL A 79 5.50 -14.39 20.49
N SER A 80 4.97 -14.84 19.33
CA SER A 80 3.67 -15.51 19.28
C SER A 80 3.64 -16.83 20.04
N GLY A 81 4.73 -17.61 20.01
CA GLY A 81 4.83 -18.87 20.74
C GLY A 81 4.70 -18.67 22.26
N ILE A 82 5.40 -17.67 22.82
CA ILE A 82 5.36 -17.36 24.25
C ILE A 82 3.98 -16.86 24.69
N ILE A 83 3.31 -16.09 23.82
CA ILE A 83 1.93 -15.63 24.07
C ILE A 83 0.94 -16.78 24.06
N GLN A 84 1.06 -17.70 23.10
CA GLN A 84 0.19 -18.88 23.02
C GLN A 84 0.36 -19.78 24.24
N GLN A 85 1.58 -19.89 24.77
CA GLN A 85 1.85 -20.64 26.00
C GLN A 85 1.23 -19.98 27.25
N ASN A 86 1.32 -18.65 27.34
CA ASN A 86 0.66 -17.92 28.43
C ASN A 86 0.22 -16.52 27.96
N PRO A 87 -1.08 -16.33 27.67
CA PRO A 87 -1.60 -15.07 27.15
C PRO A 87 -1.57 -13.94 28.20
N ARG A 88 -1.37 -14.24 29.49
CA ARG A 88 -1.25 -13.24 30.56
C ARG A 88 0.16 -12.65 30.69
N ASN A 89 1.11 -13.09 29.87
CA ASN A 89 2.47 -12.57 29.91
C ASN A 89 2.52 -11.10 29.52
N THR A 90 3.16 -10.29 30.36
CA THR A 90 3.39 -8.87 30.05
C THR A 90 4.48 -8.72 28.99
N ALA A 91 4.46 -7.61 28.25
CA ALA A 91 5.49 -7.31 27.26
C ALA A 91 6.92 -7.30 27.85
N SER A 92 7.07 -6.99 29.14
CA SER A 92 8.37 -7.04 29.83
C SER A 92 8.84 -8.48 30.02
N ARG A 93 7.94 -9.39 30.38
CA ARG A 93 8.26 -10.81 30.59
C ARG A 93 8.63 -11.48 29.26
N ILE A 94 7.85 -11.22 28.20
CA ILE A 94 8.15 -11.71 26.85
C ILE A 94 9.50 -11.16 26.35
N ALA A 95 9.80 -9.89 26.62
CA ALA A 95 11.10 -9.29 26.25
C ALA A 95 12.28 -9.98 26.96
N SER A 96 12.17 -10.24 28.26
CA SER A 96 13.20 -10.97 29.01
C SER A 96 13.39 -12.41 28.50
N GLU A 97 12.31 -13.07 28.11
CA GLU A 97 12.33 -14.47 27.64
C GLU A 97 12.84 -14.60 26.20
N THR A 98 12.54 -13.63 25.34
CA THR A 98 13.01 -13.58 23.95
C THR A 98 14.39 -12.94 23.77
N GLY A 99 14.88 -12.22 24.78
CA GLY A 99 16.08 -11.37 24.67
C GLY A 99 15.85 -10.09 23.85
N PHE A 100 14.61 -9.73 23.55
CA PHE A 100 14.29 -8.53 22.78
C PHE A 100 14.18 -7.28 23.64
N LYS A 101 14.37 -6.11 23.03
CA LYS A 101 14.02 -4.84 23.67
C LYS A 101 12.50 -4.80 23.89
N ARG A 102 12.08 -4.39 25.10
CA ARG A 102 10.65 -4.20 25.45
C ARG A 102 9.88 -3.39 24.41
N SER A 103 10.48 -2.32 23.86
CA SER A 103 9.86 -1.48 22.83
C SER A 103 9.66 -2.21 21.49
N SER A 104 10.53 -3.15 21.15
CA SER A 104 10.38 -3.99 19.96
C SER A 104 9.25 -5.01 20.16
N THR A 105 9.24 -5.70 21.30
CA THR A 105 8.16 -6.64 21.68
C THR A 105 6.81 -5.94 21.68
N GLN A 106 6.71 -4.72 22.21
CA GLN A 106 5.46 -3.93 22.15
C GLN A 106 5.03 -3.58 20.73
N LYS A 107 5.96 -3.28 19.82
CA LYS A 107 5.63 -3.03 18.40
C LYS A 107 5.15 -4.31 17.70
N ILE A 108 5.79 -5.44 17.99
CA ILE A 108 5.36 -6.76 17.49
C ILE A 108 3.94 -7.05 17.96
N LEU A 109 3.69 -6.92 19.27
CA LEU A 109 2.37 -7.13 19.88
C LEU A 109 1.29 -6.23 19.27
N ARG A 110 1.59 -4.95 19.02
CA ARG A 110 0.63 -4.00 18.41
C ARG A 110 0.33 -4.28 16.94
N ASN A 111 1.30 -4.83 16.21
CA ASN A 111 1.16 -5.12 14.77
C ASN A 111 0.59 -6.52 14.52
N SER A 112 0.87 -7.48 15.39
CA SER A 112 0.15 -8.76 15.42
C SER A 112 -1.26 -8.48 15.89
N ARG A 113 -2.26 -8.80 15.08
CA ARG A 113 -3.69 -8.45 15.25
C ARG A 113 -4.38 -9.08 16.47
N TRP A 114 -3.61 -9.54 17.47
CA TRP A 114 -4.03 -10.32 18.62
C TRP A 114 -3.37 -9.78 19.88
N MET A 115 -4.09 -8.93 20.62
CA MET A 115 -3.88 -8.57 22.04
C MET A 115 -3.26 -7.18 22.30
N PHE A 116 -4.09 -6.31 22.90
CA PHE A 116 -3.61 -5.27 23.78
C PHE A 116 -3.24 -5.91 25.13
N PRO A 117 -1.98 -5.80 25.59
CA PRO A 117 -1.57 -6.39 26.87
C PRO A 117 -2.34 -5.90 28.11
N CYS A 118 -3.07 -4.79 27.99
CA CYS A 118 -3.75 -4.13 29.10
C CYS A 118 -5.21 -4.58 29.32
N GLU A 119 -5.86 -5.25 28.37
CA GLU A 119 -7.27 -5.66 28.57
C GLU A 119 -7.42 -6.96 29.38
N ILE A 120 -6.32 -7.69 29.57
CA ILE A 120 -6.30 -8.94 30.34
C ILE A 120 -6.13 -8.68 31.87
N GLN A 121 -5.91 -7.42 32.27
CA GLN A 121 -5.70 -7.01 33.67
C GLN A 121 -6.98 -6.60 34.42
N SER A 122 -8.14 -6.58 33.76
CA SER A 122 -9.42 -6.25 34.38
C SER A 122 -10.22 -7.51 34.71
N HIS A 123 -9.82 -8.22 35.76
CA HIS A 123 -10.76 -9.01 36.57
C HIS A 123 -10.20 -9.40 37.94
#